data_AF-W4G2M0-F1
#
_entry.id   AF-W4G2M0-F1
#
_cell.length_a   1.000
_cell.length_b   1.000
_cell.length_c   1.000
_cell.angle_alpha   90.00
_cell.angle_beta   90.00
_cell.angle_gamma   90.00
#
_symmetry.space_group_name_H-M   'P 1'
#
loop_
_entity.id
_entity.type
_entity.pdbx_description
1 polymer ?
#
loop_
_entity_poly.entity_id
_entity_poly.type
_entity_poly.pdbx_seq_one_letter_code
_entity_poly.pdbx_strand_id
1 'polypeptide(L)'
;MLGVHTWLRSSTAMAGQRRWLSGRKDVACDLAASSIRFGAGVTAEIGMDLKELKARNVVVFTDPHLRDLPVVHTVLDSLADNGIRAHVFDQVRVEPNDISFQRAIAYMNELAVSVDAIVAVGGGSVIDTAKIANLYSMFPPDDFYDYVNPPVGKGIPVPGALRPLFAIPTTAGTGSETTGVAIFDDTHTKSKTGVAHRRLKPTLGIVDPLNTATLPPNVAKYSGFDVLCHAIESFTALPFTERPYPASPNHRPAYQGSNPISDIWSLHALHQTNKFLRRAVNDVSDVEARSAMLLASTAAGIGFGNAGVHLCHGMSYPIASQVSSDNGAVFKLTGVWDCTGQIVRSSWVRRRSSHGSPWTFGRGCRSSCVSLHR
;
A
#
# COMPACT_ATOMS: atom_id res chain seq x y z
N MET A 1 13.83 27.76 -48.01
CA MET A 1 12.60 26.99 -48.29
C MET A 1 12.93 25.51 -48.18
N LEU A 2 12.66 24.89 -47.03
CA LEU A 2 12.69 23.43 -46.86
C LEU A 2 11.39 23.06 -46.15
N GLY A 3 10.57 22.28 -46.85
CA GLY A 3 9.16 22.03 -46.54
C GLY A 3 8.97 21.10 -45.36
N VAL A 4 8.04 21.48 -44.49
CA VAL A 4 7.48 20.65 -43.42
C VAL A 4 6.44 19.73 -44.06
N HIS A 5 6.73 18.43 -44.17
CA HIS A 5 5.73 17.43 -44.53
C HIS A 5 4.96 16.98 -43.28
N THR A 6 3.77 17.54 -43.10
CA THR A 6 2.75 17.06 -42.16
C THR A 6 2.21 15.69 -42.59
N TRP A 7 2.48 14.66 -41.79
CA TRP A 7 1.81 13.37 -41.90
C TRP A 7 0.44 13.43 -41.21
N LEU A 8 -0.61 13.74 -41.97
CA LEU A 8 -1.99 13.46 -41.57
C LEU A 8 -2.24 11.94 -41.71
N ARG A 9 -2.03 11.18 -40.62
CA ARG A 9 -2.47 9.78 -40.56
C ARG A 9 -3.99 9.73 -40.42
N SER A 10 -4.61 9.08 -41.40
CA SER A 10 -6.03 8.78 -41.50
C SER A 10 -6.58 8.05 -40.28
N SER A 11 -7.75 8.49 -39.82
CA SER A 11 -8.50 7.96 -38.68
C SER A 11 -9.05 6.53 -38.86
N THR A 12 -8.91 5.95 -40.06
CA THR A 12 -9.44 4.63 -40.42
C THR A 12 -8.49 3.46 -40.09
N ALA A 13 -7.17 3.68 -40.01
CA ALA A 13 -6.21 2.62 -39.66
C ALA A 13 -6.29 2.18 -38.18
N MET A 14 -6.69 3.08 -37.28
CA MET A 14 -6.84 2.76 -35.85
C MET A 14 -8.08 1.94 -35.51
N ALA A 15 -9.16 2.06 -36.30
CA ALA A 15 -10.37 1.27 -36.09
C ALA A 15 -10.16 -0.22 -36.43
N GLY A 16 -9.35 -0.51 -37.46
CA GLY A 16 -9.00 -1.87 -37.86
C GLY A 16 -8.13 -2.62 -36.84
N GLN A 17 -7.19 -1.93 -36.18
CA GLN A 17 -6.30 -2.54 -35.17
C GLN A 17 -7.02 -2.94 -33.88
N ARG A 18 -8.08 -2.21 -33.46
CA ARG A 18 -8.81 -2.49 -32.22
C ARG A 18 -9.60 -3.81 -32.25
N ARG A 19 -10.05 -4.26 -33.42
CA ARG A 19 -10.86 -5.49 -33.57
C ARG A 19 -10.05 -6.79 -33.41
N TRP A 20 -8.71 -6.75 -33.55
CA TRP A 20 -7.83 -7.92 -33.40
C TRP A 20 -7.42 -8.23 -31.95
N LEU A 21 -7.67 -7.31 -31.02
CA LEU A 21 -7.22 -7.39 -29.62
C LEU A 21 -8.31 -7.92 -28.67
N SER A 22 -9.59 -7.90 -29.08
CA SER A 22 -10.68 -8.44 -28.27
C SER A 22 -10.54 -9.96 -28.11
N GLY A 23 -10.53 -10.45 -26.87
CA GLY A 23 -10.37 -11.88 -26.55
C GLY A 23 -8.91 -12.35 -26.44
N ARG A 24 -7.93 -11.47 -26.66
CA ARG A 24 -6.52 -11.80 -26.38
C ARG A 24 -6.20 -11.66 -24.90
N LYS A 25 -5.22 -12.45 -24.49
CA LYS A 25 -4.54 -12.32 -23.22
C LYS A 25 -3.57 -11.13 -23.25
N ASP A 26 -3.35 -10.55 -22.08
CA ASP A 26 -2.39 -9.47 -21.90
C ASP A 26 -0.96 -9.94 -22.17
N VAL A 27 -0.14 -9.04 -22.65
CA VAL A 27 1.25 -9.32 -23.04
C VAL A 27 2.26 -8.45 -22.30
N ALA A 28 1.77 -7.50 -21.49
CA ALA A 28 2.63 -6.58 -20.75
C ALA A 28 2.16 -6.43 -19.30
N CYS A 29 3.13 -6.16 -18.42
CA CYS A 29 2.91 -5.71 -17.06
C CYS A 29 3.72 -4.44 -16.81
N ASP A 30 3.20 -3.55 -15.99
CA ASP A 30 3.84 -2.31 -15.59
C ASP A 30 4.27 -2.42 -14.12
N LEU A 31 5.46 -1.94 -13.80
CA LEU A 31 5.84 -1.66 -12.42
C LEU A 31 5.60 -0.18 -12.14
N ALA A 32 4.68 0.11 -11.24
CA ALA A 32 4.51 1.43 -10.64
C ALA A 32 4.71 1.32 -9.14
N ALA A 33 5.60 2.14 -8.59
CA ALA A 33 5.85 2.27 -7.17
C ALA A 33 6.18 3.73 -6.84
N SER A 34 5.96 4.14 -5.59
CA SER A 34 6.48 5.39 -5.05
C SER A 34 8.01 5.40 -5.12
N SER A 35 8.63 6.58 -5.19
CA SER A 35 10.04 6.70 -4.82
C SER A 35 10.21 6.30 -3.36
N ILE A 36 11.33 5.66 -3.02
CA ILE A 36 11.63 5.21 -1.65
C ILE A 36 12.97 5.77 -1.22
N ARG A 37 13.00 6.38 -0.03
CA ARG A 37 14.22 6.69 0.71
C ARG A 37 14.29 5.76 1.91
N PHE A 38 15.39 5.05 2.06
CA PHE A 38 15.60 4.12 3.17
C PHE A 38 16.91 4.45 3.89
N GLY A 39 16.88 4.49 5.22
CA GLY A 39 18.06 4.72 6.05
C GLY A 39 17.67 5.11 7.47
N ALA A 40 18.56 4.89 8.44
CA ALA A 40 18.30 5.33 9.80
C ALA A 40 18.38 6.86 9.90
N GLY A 41 17.36 7.49 10.48
CA GLY A 41 17.30 8.95 10.71
C GLY A 41 16.84 9.78 9.50
N VAL A 42 16.53 9.15 8.36
CA VAL A 42 16.10 9.86 7.13
C VAL A 42 14.77 10.58 7.30
N THR A 43 13.99 10.27 8.34
CA THR A 43 12.76 11.02 8.69
C THR A 43 13.05 12.51 8.92
N ALA A 44 14.21 12.85 9.48
CA ALA A 44 14.60 14.24 9.77
C ALA A 44 14.83 15.09 8.51
N GLU A 45 14.90 14.47 7.32
CA GLU A 45 15.14 15.17 6.06
C GLU A 45 13.87 15.76 5.43
N ILE A 46 12.68 15.38 5.91
CA ILE A 46 11.38 15.73 5.29
C ILE A 46 11.17 17.25 5.11
N GLY A 47 11.61 18.06 6.07
CA GLY A 47 11.55 19.52 5.98
C GLY A 47 12.38 20.07 4.83
N MET A 48 13.52 19.45 4.52
CA MET A 48 14.36 19.84 3.38
C MET A 48 13.68 19.48 2.04
N ASP A 49 13.07 18.30 1.95
CA ASP A 49 12.32 17.88 0.76
C ASP A 49 11.16 18.84 0.46
N LEU A 50 10.41 19.20 1.49
CA LEU A 50 9.26 20.09 1.35
C LEU A 50 9.65 21.54 1.10
N LYS A 51 10.80 21.98 1.62
CA LYS A 51 11.39 23.29 1.30
C LYS A 51 11.78 23.39 -0.17
N GLU A 52 12.35 22.32 -0.75
CA GLU A 52 12.66 22.26 -2.18
C GLU A 52 11.39 22.34 -3.05
N LEU A 53 10.31 21.73 -2.58
CA LEU A 53 8.98 21.88 -3.19
C LEU A 53 8.33 23.26 -2.97
N LYS A 54 9.00 24.16 -2.24
CA LYS A 54 8.51 25.50 -1.86
C LYS A 54 7.21 25.45 -1.07
N ALA A 55 6.96 24.34 -0.36
CA ALA A 55 5.79 24.19 0.48
C ALA A 55 5.85 25.18 1.65
N ARG A 56 4.69 25.76 2.00
CA ARG A 56 4.55 26.64 3.17
C ARG A 56 3.56 26.08 4.18
N ASN A 57 2.47 25.49 3.73
CA ASN A 57 1.48 24.86 4.61
C ASN A 57 1.38 23.36 4.28
N VAL A 58 1.71 22.53 5.26
CA VAL A 58 1.73 21.08 5.14
C VAL A 58 0.78 20.49 6.15
N VAL A 59 -0.04 19.53 5.71
CA VAL A 59 -0.92 18.79 6.62
C VAL A 59 -0.24 17.49 7.03
N VAL A 60 -0.12 17.28 8.34
CA VAL A 60 0.46 16.08 8.94
C VAL A 60 -0.67 15.21 9.47
N PHE A 61 -0.80 14.01 8.92
CA PHE A 61 -1.72 12.98 9.40
C PHE A 61 -0.99 12.03 10.36
N THR A 62 -1.59 11.77 11.51
CA THR A 62 -1.14 10.77 12.49
C THR A 62 -2.33 10.24 13.27
N ASP A 63 -2.14 9.18 14.06
CA ASP A 63 -3.14 8.69 15.01
C ASP A 63 -2.81 9.12 16.46
N PRO A 64 -3.78 9.05 17.39
CA PRO A 64 -3.59 9.51 18.76
C PRO A 64 -2.50 8.77 19.55
N HIS A 65 -2.18 7.53 19.19
CA HIS A 65 -1.13 6.75 19.87
C HIS A 65 0.27 7.16 19.43
N LEU A 66 0.39 7.77 18.24
CA LEU A 66 1.67 8.20 17.67
C LEU A 66 1.96 9.68 17.90
N ARG A 67 0.92 10.51 18.15
CA ARG A 67 1.03 11.97 18.29
C ARG A 67 2.21 12.42 19.15
N ASP A 68 2.37 11.78 20.31
CA ASP A 68 3.36 12.14 21.32
C ASP A 68 4.65 11.30 21.23
N LEU A 69 4.82 10.52 20.15
CA LEU A 69 6.01 9.70 19.93
C LEU A 69 7.11 10.45 19.17
N PRO A 70 8.38 10.05 19.35
CA PRO A 70 9.52 10.74 18.73
C PRO A 70 9.41 10.91 17.22
N VAL A 71 8.83 9.95 16.50
CA VAL A 71 8.70 10.02 15.04
C VAL A 71 7.86 11.22 14.57
N VAL A 72 6.77 11.54 15.27
CA VAL A 72 5.92 12.70 14.92
C VAL A 72 6.64 13.99 15.27
N HIS A 73 7.32 14.05 16.42
CA HIS A 73 8.13 15.20 16.80
C HIS A 73 9.26 15.47 15.80
N THR A 74 10.02 14.45 15.39
CA THR A 74 11.07 14.58 14.36
C THR A 74 10.54 15.22 13.08
N VAL A 75 9.32 14.85 12.66
CA VAL A 75 8.68 15.45 11.48
C VAL A 75 8.32 16.92 11.74
N LEU A 76 7.66 17.22 12.86
CA LEU A 76 7.24 18.58 13.20
C LEU A 76 8.44 19.52 13.38
N ASP A 77 9.50 19.06 14.03
CA ASP A 77 10.74 19.80 14.22
C ASP A 77 11.44 20.05 12.88
N SER A 78 11.56 19.02 12.04
CA SER A 78 12.13 19.16 10.68
C SER A 78 11.37 20.18 9.82
N LEU A 79 10.03 20.19 9.91
CA LEU A 79 9.20 21.19 9.24
C LEU A 79 9.45 22.60 9.79
N ALA A 80 9.48 22.75 11.12
CA ALA A 80 9.71 24.03 11.79
C ALA A 80 11.09 24.62 11.47
N ASP A 81 12.14 23.80 11.51
CA ASP A 81 13.52 24.18 11.18
C ASP A 81 13.66 24.68 9.73
N ASN A 82 12.76 24.24 8.86
CA ASN A 82 12.70 24.66 7.46
C ASN A 82 11.68 25.77 7.19
N GLY A 83 11.04 26.33 8.23
CA GLY A 83 10.10 27.43 8.13
C GLY A 83 8.75 27.03 7.52
N ILE A 84 8.37 25.77 7.63
CA ILE A 84 7.12 25.21 7.08
C ILE A 84 6.08 25.09 8.20
N ARG A 85 4.86 25.58 7.93
CA ARG A 85 3.75 25.48 8.87
C ARG A 85 3.11 24.11 8.78
N ALA A 86 3.13 23.38 9.90
CA ALA A 86 2.42 22.11 10.05
C ALA A 86 0.99 22.31 10.56
N HIS A 87 0.02 21.68 9.89
CA HIS A 87 -1.37 21.55 10.32
C HIS A 87 -1.61 20.08 10.66
N VAL A 88 -1.87 19.75 11.93
CA VAL A 88 -1.92 18.35 12.36
C VAL A 88 -3.36 17.85 12.41
N PHE A 89 -3.61 16.73 11.75
CA PHE A 89 -4.78 15.88 11.94
C PHE A 89 -4.34 14.59 12.65
N ASP A 90 -4.59 14.52 13.96
CA ASP A 90 -4.16 13.43 14.84
C ASP A 90 -5.30 12.48 15.23
N GLN A 91 -6.48 12.63 14.61
CA GLN A 91 -7.68 11.86 14.93
C GLN A 91 -7.89 10.68 13.97
N VAL A 92 -6.81 10.20 13.33
CA VAL A 92 -6.90 9.02 12.48
C VAL A 92 -7.32 7.82 13.32
N ARG A 93 -8.34 7.11 12.84
CA ARG A 93 -8.80 5.85 13.39
C ARG A 93 -7.96 4.69 12.84
N VAL A 94 -7.46 3.83 13.72
CA VAL A 94 -6.91 2.52 13.34
C VAL A 94 -8.04 1.65 12.76
N GLU A 95 -7.80 1.02 11.62
CA GLU A 95 -8.84 0.40 10.79
C GLU A 95 -9.91 1.47 10.42
N PRO A 96 -9.57 2.37 9.49
CA PRO A 96 -10.45 3.48 9.16
C PRO A 96 -11.74 2.95 8.54
N ASN A 97 -12.81 3.71 8.75
CA ASN A 97 -14.12 3.49 8.13
C ASN A 97 -14.57 4.74 7.36
N ASP A 98 -15.68 4.62 6.64
CA ASP A 98 -16.28 5.70 5.84
C ASP A 98 -16.48 7.00 6.65
N ILE A 99 -16.98 6.89 7.89
CA ILE A 99 -17.17 8.03 8.80
C ILE A 99 -15.83 8.71 9.15
N SER A 100 -14.79 7.93 9.47
CA SER A 100 -13.48 8.49 9.82
C SER A 100 -12.79 9.16 8.63
N PHE A 101 -13.00 8.64 7.42
CA PHE A 101 -12.54 9.27 6.19
C PHE A 101 -13.26 10.59 5.94
N GLN A 102 -14.59 10.63 6.09
CA GLN A 102 -15.35 11.88 5.95
C GLN A 102 -14.89 12.96 6.94
N ARG A 103 -14.53 12.60 8.18
CA ARG A 103 -13.94 13.55 9.15
C ARG A 103 -12.61 14.11 8.70
N ALA A 104 -11.72 13.26 8.18
CA ALA A 104 -10.43 13.70 7.64
C ALA A 104 -10.59 14.60 6.40
N ILE A 105 -11.57 14.31 5.55
CA ILE A 105 -11.92 15.13 4.38
C ILE A 105 -12.46 16.49 4.84
N ALA A 106 -13.39 16.51 5.81
CA ALA A 106 -13.94 17.74 6.36
C ALA A 106 -12.85 18.64 6.93
N TYR A 107 -11.93 18.07 7.73
CA TYR A 107 -10.76 18.79 8.24
C TYR A 107 -9.96 19.46 7.12
N MET A 108 -9.63 18.74 6.05
CA MET A 108 -8.90 19.30 4.90
C MET A 108 -9.65 20.46 4.22
N ASN A 109 -10.97 20.37 4.12
CA ASN A 109 -11.81 21.37 3.47
C ASN A 109 -12.05 22.62 4.34
N GLU A 110 -12.00 22.47 5.66
CA GLU A 110 -12.19 23.54 6.65
C GLU A 110 -10.91 24.39 6.86
N LEU A 111 -9.75 23.91 6.39
CA LEU A 111 -8.50 24.67 6.46
C LEU A 111 -8.61 25.96 5.65
N ALA A 112 -8.50 27.10 6.34
CA ALA A 112 -8.47 28.44 5.72
C ALA A 112 -7.12 28.77 5.02
N VAL A 113 -6.35 27.75 4.62
CA VAL A 113 -5.03 27.87 3.99
C VAL A 113 -4.93 26.97 2.77
N SER A 114 -4.14 27.39 1.78
CA SER A 114 -3.76 26.50 0.68
C SER A 114 -2.77 25.46 1.18
N VAL A 115 -3.16 24.19 1.14
CA VAL A 115 -2.30 23.05 1.46
C VAL A 115 -1.41 22.73 0.26
N ASP A 116 -0.09 22.72 0.48
CA ASP A 116 0.91 22.51 -0.56
C ASP A 116 1.34 21.03 -0.67
N ALA A 117 1.39 20.33 0.47
CA ALA A 117 1.75 18.91 0.54
C ALA A 117 1.16 18.25 1.79
N ILE A 118 1.20 16.92 1.81
CA ILE A 118 0.71 16.10 2.91
C ILE A 118 1.83 15.18 3.40
N VAL A 119 1.96 15.05 4.71
CA VAL A 119 2.85 14.08 5.37
C VAL A 119 1.99 13.12 6.18
N ALA A 120 2.12 11.82 5.96
CA ALA A 120 1.42 10.78 6.71
C ALA A 120 2.43 10.02 7.56
N VAL A 121 2.31 10.11 8.89
CA VAL A 121 3.20 9.46 9.85
C VAL A 121 2.44 8.39 10.60
N GLY A 122 2.65 7.13 10.24
CA GLY A 122 1.96 6.03 10.91
C GLY A 122 1.90 4.72 10.14
N GLY A 123 1.00 3.84 10.55
CA GLY A 123 0.70 2.62 9.82
C GLY A 123 -0.19 2.85 8.60
N GLY A 124 -0.65 1.76 7.97
CA GLY A 124 -1.50 1.83 6.77
C GLY A 124 -2.78 2.64 6.97
N SER A 125 -3.39 2.62 8.16
CA SER A 125 -4.58 3.44 8.47
C SER A 125 -4.34 4.94 8.31
N VAL A 126 -3.18 5.45 8.76
CA VAL A 126 -2.81 6.87 8.62
C VAL A 126 -2.56 7.22 7.17
N ILE A 127 -1.78 6.39 6.47
CA ILE A 127 -1.42 6.62 5.07
C ILE A 127 -2.67 6.57 4.18
N ASP A 128 -3.56 5.61 4.39
CA ASP A 128 -4.80 5.47 3.63
C ASP A 128 -5.78 6.61 3.89
N THR A 129 -5.89 7.06 5.15
CA THR A 129 -6.68 8.25 5.49
C THR A 129 -6.14 9.50 4.79
N ALA A 130 -4.83 9.70 4.80
CA ALA A 130 -4.18 10.83 4.13
C ALA A 130 -4.39 10.80 2.61
N LYS A 131 -4.30 9.61 1.98
CA LYS A 131 -4.56 9.43 0.54
C LYS A 131 -5.99 9.86 0.17
N ILE A 132 -6.98 9.42 0.94
CA ILE A 132 -8.39 9.74 0.70
C ILE A 132 -8.68 11.22 0.98
N ALA A 133 -8.19 11.76 2.09
CA ALA A 133 -8.35 13.17 2.41
C ALA A 133 -7.72 14.07 1.32
N ASN A 134 -6.57 13.68 0.75
CA ASN A 134 -5.96 14.38 -0.39
C ASN A 134 -6.84 14.34 -1.64
N LEU A 135 -7.31 13.14 -2.02
CA LEU A 135 -8.14 12.95 -3.21
C LEU A 135 -9.43 13.75 -3.14
N TYR A 136 -10.18 13.60 -2.06
CA TYR A 136 -11.53 14.17 -1.93
C TYR A 136 -11.50 15.67 -1.66
N SER A 137 -10.42 16.22 -1.10
CA SER A 137 -10.26 17.68 -0.98
C SER A 137 -9.76 18.35 -2.26
N MET A 138 -9.01 17.65 -3.12
CA MET A 138 -8.58 18.16 -4.43
C MET A 138 -9.68 18.05 -5.49
N PHE A 139 -10.40 16.92 -5.48
CA PHE A 139 -11.42 16.58 -6.46
C PHE A 139 -12.67 16.08 -5.73
N PRO A 140 -13.46 16.99 -5.11
CA PRO A 140 -14.69 16.62 -4.41
C PRO A 140 -15.62 15.83 -5.34
N PRO A 141 -16.06 14.61 -4.94
CA PRO A 141 -17.02 13.87 -5.72
C PRO A 141 -18.45 14.36 -5.46
N ASP A 142 -19.40 13.94 -6.31
CA ASP A 142 -20.83 14.19 -6.07
C ASP A 142 -21.37 13.25 -4.98
N ASP A 143 -20.87 12.01 -4.95
CA ASP A 143 -21.16 10.99 -3.93
C ASP A 143 -19.87 10.37 -3.36
N PHE A 144 -19.85 10.05 -2.07
CA PHE A 144 -18.67 9.49 -1.41
C PHE A 144 -18.14 8.21 -2.10
N TYR A 145 -19.03 7.39 -2.68
CA TYR A 145 -18.72 6.13 -3.33
C TYR A 145 -18.35 6.26 -4.82
N ASP A 146 -18.25 7.49 -5.35
CA ASP A 146 -17.88 7.72 -6.75
C ASP A 146 -16.51 7.12 -7.07
N TYR A 147 -15.49 7.38 -6.25
CA TYR A 147 -14.15 6.84 -6.44
C TYR A 147 -13.96 5.43 -5.87
N VAL A 148 -14.88 4.96 -5.02
CA VAL A 148 -14.79 3.64 -4.38
C VAL A 148 -14.91 2.55 -5.42
N ASN A 149 -14.08 1.52 -5.32
CA ASN A 149 -14.01 0.45 -6.31
C ASN A 149 -15.33 -0.36 -6.39
N PRO A 150 -15.70 -0.85 -7.58
CA PRO A 150 -16.75 -1.85 -7.73
C PRO A 150 -16.39 -3.13 -6.95
N PRO A 151 -17.38 -3.87 -6.43
CA PRO A 151 -18.82 -3.69 -6.63
C PRO A 151 -19.50 -2.72 -5.67
N VAL A 152 -18.77 -2.14 -4.71
CA VAL A 152 -19.36 -1.27 -3.67
C VAL A 152 -19.62 0.14 -4.19
N GLY A 153 -18.65 0.73 -4.89
CA GLY A 153 -18.77 2.06 -5.50
C GLY A 153 -18.74 2.04 -7.02
N LYS A 154 -18.64 3.22 -7.62
CA LYS A 154 -18.70 3.42 -9.08
C LYS A 154 -17.34 3.25 -9.77
N GLY A 155 -16.23 3.31 -9.03
CA GLY A 155 -14.87 3.19 -9.56
C GLY A 155 -14.51 4.29 -10.55
N ILE A 156 -15.05 5.51 -10.38
CA ILE A 156 -14.76 6.64 -11.25
C ILE A 156 -13.25 6.94 -11.18
N PRO A 157 -12.56 7.08 -12.33
CA PRO A 157 -11.13 7.38 -12.33
C PRO A 157 -10.81 8.73 -11.67
N VAL A 158 -9.69 8.80 -10.93
CA VAL A 158 -9.22 10.04 -10.31
C VAL A 158 -8.92 11.10 -11.39
N PRO A 159 -9.50 12.31 -11.36
CA PRO A 159 -9.46 13.24 -12.49
C PRO A 159 -8.06 13.77 -12.86
N GLY A 160 -7.19 14.00 -11.86
CA GLY A 160 -5.91 14.65 -12.07
C GLY A 160 -4.86 14.31 -11.02
N ALA A 161 -3.68 14.92 -11.14
CA ALA A 161 -2.61 14.77 -10.16
C ALA A 161 -3.04 15.30 -8.79
N LEU A 162 -2.64 14.59 -7.73
CA LEU A 162 -2.90 14.98 -6.34
C LEU A 162 -1.74 15.83 -5.80
N ARG A 163 -1.95 16.47 -4.64
CA ARG A 163 -0.86 17.14 -3.91
C ARG A 163 0.23 16.11 -3.56
N PRO A 164 1.51 16.50 -3.50
CA PRO A 164 2.57 15.62 -3.05
C PRO A 164 2.25 14.99 -1.69
N LEU A 165 2.41 13.67 -1.59
CA LEU A 165 2.19 12.90 -0.36
C LEU A 165 3.49 12.22 0.05
N PHE A 166 3.95 12.52 1.25
CA PHE A 166 5.11 11.88 1.87
C PHE A 166 4.62 10.90 2.93
N ALA A 167 4.95 9.62 2.76
CA ALA A 167 4.49 8.56 3.65
C ALA A 167 5.64 8.03 4.50
N ILE A 168 5.47 8.05 5.82
CA ILE A 168 6.48 7.71 6.82
C ILE A 168 5.93 6.53 7.64
N PRO A 169 6.19 5.28 7.21
CA PRO A 169 5.66 4.11 7.89
C PRO A 169 6.26 3.91 9.28
N THR A 170 5.40 3.66 10.27
CA THR A 170 5.79 3.26 11.65
C THR A 170 5.53 1.78 11.93
N THR A 171 5.01 1.05 10.94
CA THR A 171 4.69 -0.38 11.02
C THR A 171 5.28 -1.14 9.84
N ALA A 172 5.76 -2.36 10.08
CA ALA A 172 6.28 -3.26 9.04
C ALA A 172 5.20 -4.28 8.60
N GLY A 173 4.25 -3.86 7.75
CA GLY A 173 3.16 -4.73 7.27
C GLY A 173 2.54 -4.33 5.94
N THR A 174 1.80 -3.22 5.95
CA THR A 174 0.87 -2.86 4.87
C THR A 174 1.54 -2.48 3.54
N GLY A 175 2.78 -2.00 3.59
CA GLY A 175 3.46 -1.41 2.43
C GLY A 175 2.74 -0.21 1.80
N SER A 176 1.79 0.42 2.51
CA SER A 176 0.92 1.47 1.99
C SER A 176 1.69 2.69 1.46
N GLU A 177 2.91 2.93 1.96
CA GLU A 177 3.84 3.94 1.45
C GLU A 177 4.23 3.75 -0.04
N THR A 178 3.99 2.56 -0.59
CA THR A 178 4.35 2.18 -1.98
C THR A 178 3.14 2.00 -2.90
N THR A 179 1.93 1.91 -2.34
CA THR A 179 0.73 1.48 -3.07
C THR A 179 -0.20 2.64 -3.41
N GLY A 180 -0.96 2.46 -4.49
CA GLY A 180 -2.02 3.39 -4.91
C GLY A 180 -3.40 2.99 -4.42
N VAL A 181 -3.46 2.29 -3.28
CA VAL A 181 -4.71 1.81 -2.70
C VAL A 181 -4.89 2.42 -1.33
N ALA A 182 -6.14 2.77 -1.01
CA ALA A 182 -6.57 3.16 0.33
C ALA A 182 -7.79 2.32 0.71
N ILE A 183 -7.68 1.55 1.78
CA ILE A 183 -8.70 0.60 2.25
C ILE A 183 -9.41 1.14 3.50
N PHE A 184 -10.71 0.90 3.60
CA PHE A 184 -11.52 1.19 4.77
C PHE A 184 -12.61 0.16 5.00
N ASP A 185 -13.10 0.08 6.23
CA ASP A 185 -14.29 -0.67 6.60
C ASP A 185 -15.53 0.11 6.16
N ASP A 186 -16.31 -0.44 5.24
CA ASP A 186 -17.61 0.12 4.87
C ASP A 186 -18.65 -0.25 5.92
N THR A 187 -19.15 0.74 6.67
CA THR A 187 -20.12 0.49 7.74
C THR A 187 -21.47 0.00 7.23
N HIS A 188 -21.82 0.29 5.97
CA HIS A 188 -23.07 -0.11 5.34
C HIS A 188 -23.06 -1.60 4.95
N THR A 189 -22.06 -2.06 4.19
CA THR A 189 -21.97 -3.47 3.76
C THR A 189 -21.28 -4.37 4.79
N LYS A 190 -20.69 -3.79 5.85
CA LYS A 190 -19.88 -4.51 6.85
C LYS A 190 -18.78 -5.32 6.19
N SER A 191 -18.06 -4.72 5.24
CA SER A 191 -16.93 -5.33 4.54
C SER A 191 -15.85 -4.30 4.26
N LYS A 192 -14.60 -4.73 4.12
CA LYS A 192 -13.55 -3.84 3.60
C LYS A 192 -13.74 -3.54 2.12
N THR A 193 -13.60 -2.27 1.77
CA THR A 193 -13.54 -1.77 0.39
C THR A 193 -12.47 -0.68 0.30
N GLY A 194 -12.35 -0.02 -0.84
CA GLY A 194 -11.39 1.08 -0.96
C GLY A 194 -11.37 1.74 -2.32
N VAL A 195 -10.47 2.71 -2.46
CA VAL A 195 -10.15 3.39 -3.71
C VAL A 195 -8.80 2.86 -4.19
N ALA A 196 -8.73 2.43 -5.46
CA ALA A 196 -7.48 1.97 -6.06
C ALA A 196 -7.18 2.75 -7.34
N HIS A 197 -6.16 3.61 -7.29
CA HIS A 197 -5.71 4.34 -8.46
C HIS A 197 -4.24 4.72 -8.36
N ARG A 198 -3.50 4.67 -9.48
CA ARG A 198 -2.05 4.93 -9.51
C ARG A 198 -1.66 6.29 -8.92
N ARG A 199 -2.54 7.28 -9.05
CA ARG A 199 -2.33 8.65 -8.53
C ARG A 199 -2.44 8.78 -7.00
N LEU A 200 -2.93 7.76 -6.28
CA LEU A 200 -2.91 7.74 -4.80
C LEU A 200 -1.55 7.32 -4.25
N LYS A 201 -0.60 6.88 -5.09
CA LYS A 201 0.73 6.53 -4.61
C LYS A 201 1.41 7.75 -3.98
N PRO A 202 2.03 7.58 -2.81
CA PRO A 202 2.90 8.61 -2.26
C PRO A 202 3.96 9.06 -3.26
N THR A 203 4.30 10.34 -3.21
CA THR A 203 5.43 10.91 -3.96
C THR A 203 6.74 10.32 -3.45
N LEU A 204 6.86 10.18 -2.13
CA LEU A 204 8.02 9.59 -1.47
C LEU A 204 7.58 8.77 -0.24
N GLY A 205 8.00 7.52 -0.19
CA GLY A 205 8.00 6.72 1.03
C GLY A 205 9.34 6.89 1.77
N ILE A 206 9.30 7.39 3.01
CA ILE A 206 10.48 7.61 3.86
C ILE A 206 10.54 6.49 4.89
N VAL A 207 11.29 5.45 4.54
CA VAL A 207 11.37 4.19 5.28
C VAL A 207 12.57 4.23 6.23
N ASP A 208 12.32 4.75 7.42
CA ASP A 208 13.32 4.90 8.47
C ASP A 208 13.19 3.78 9.51
N PRO A 209 14.20 2.90 9.64
CA PRO A 209 14.17 1.81 10.62
C PRO A 209 13.90 2.24 12.07
N LEU A 210 14.30 3.46 12.44
CA LEU A 210 14.09 3.98 13.79
C LEU A 210 12.61 4.19 14.13
N ASN A 211 11.75 4.35 13.12
CA ASN A 211 10.31 4.59 13.30
C ASN A 211 9.54 3.35 13.79
N THR A 212 10.18 2.18 13.78
CA THR A 212 9.60 0.92 14.28
C THR A 212 10.11 0.53 15.67
N ALA A 213 10.96 1.35 16.30
CA ALA A 213 11.55 1.05 17.60
C ALA A 213 10.50 0.93 18.72
N THR A 214 9.42 1.71 18.64
CA THR A 214 8.31 1.70 19.62
C THR A 214 7.20 0.71 19.25
N LEU A 215 7.33 -0.03 18.13
CA LEU A 215 6.27 -0.89 17.62
C LEU A 215 6.07 -2.12 18.54
N PRO A 216 4.89 -2.28 19.16
CA PRO A 216 4.67 -3.37 20.11
C PRO A 216 4.83 -4.77 19.48
N PRO A 217 5.32 -5.79 20.22
CA PRO A 217 5.50 -7.16 19.71
C PRO A 217 4.28 -7.74 19.01
N ASN A 218 3.08 -7.54 19.57
CA ASN A 218 1.85 -8.03 18.96
C ASN A 218 1.55 -7.35 17.62
N VAL A 219 1.80 -6.04 17.51
CA VAL A 219 1.63 -5.34 16.22
C VAL A 219 2.67 -5.83 15.23
N ALA A 220 3.93 -5.99 15.64
CA ALA A 220 5.01 -6.55 14.80
C ALA A 220 4.68 -7.97 14.30
N LYS A 221 4.05 -8.80 15.15
CA LYS A 221 3.62 -10.15 14.79
C LYS A 221 2.57 -10.14 13.68
N TYR A 222 1.49 -9.38 13.84
CA TYR A 222 0.40 -9.37 12.85
C TYR A 222 0.79 -8.64 11.58
N SER A 223 1.46 -7.48 11.69
CA SER A 223 1.96 -6.75 10.52
C SER A 223 3.01 -7.57 9.76
N GLY A 224 3.92 -8.27 10.44
CA GLY A 224 4.88 -9.14 9.78
C GLY A 224 4.24 -10.37 9.12
N PHE A 225 3.12 -10.89 9.65
CA PHE A 225 2.34 -11.93 9.00
C PHE A 225 1.61 -11.42 7.75
N ASP A 226 1.19 -10.15 7.77
CA ASP A 226 0.65 -9.46 6.60
C ASP A 226 1.69 -9.37 5.47
N VAL A 227 2.95 -9.01 5.79
CA VAL A 227 4.07 -9.06 4.82
C VAL A 227 4.21 -10.44 4.18
N LEU A 228 4.14 -11.50 5.00
CA LEU A 228 4.21 -12.88 4.51
C LEU A 228 3.07 -13.18 3.53
N CYS A 229 1.84 -12.83 3.89
CA CYS A 229 0.66 -13.03 3.05
C CYS A 229 0.78 -12.25 1.75
N HIS A 230 1.10 -10.95 1.81
CA HIS A 230 1.34 -10.11 0.64
C HIS A 230 2.36 -10.75 -0.31
N ALA A 231 3.51 -11.17 0.19
CA ALA A 231 4.59 -11.69 -0.61
C ALA A 231 4.25 -13.07 -1.23
N ILE A 232 3.56 -13.95 -0.49
CA ILE A 232 3.12 -15.24 -1.00
C ILE A 232 2.05 -15.05 -2.06
N GLU A 233 0.99 -14.29 -1.76
CA GLU A 233 -0.16 -14.15 -2.65
C GLU A 233 0.20 -13.42 -3.94
N SER A 234 1.03 -12.39 -3.87
CA SER A 234 1.53 -11.70 -5.06
C SER A 234 2.35 -12.62 -5.96
N PHE A 235 3.23 -13.44 -5.37
CA PHE A 235 4.01 -14.42 -6.11
C PHE A 235 3.12 -15.52 -6.70
N THR A 236 2.08 -15.97 -5.98
CA THR A 236 1.21 -17.06 -6.43
C THR A 236 -0.05 -16.63 -7.18
N ALA A 237 -0.23 -15.33 -7.42
CA ALA A 237 -1.34 -14.80 -8.20
C ALA A 237 -1.35 -15.36 -9.63
N LEU A 238 -2.55 -15.35 -10.23
CA LEU A 238 -2.71 -15.69 -11.64
C LEU A 238 -1.70 -14.88 -12.47
N PRO A 239 -0.98 -15.49 -13.42
CA PRO A 239 -0.01 -14.77 -14.23
C PRO A 239 -0.66 -13.59 -14.96
N PHE A 240 0.08 -12.49 -15.11
CA PHE A 240 -0.44 -11.32 -15.84
C PHE A 240 -0.87 -11.66 -17.28
N THR A 241 -0.22 -12.66 -17.88
CA THR A 241 -0.56 -13.19 -19.20
C THR A 241 -1.88 -13.96 -19.25
N GLU A 242 -2.57 -14.18 -18.13
CA GLU A 242 -3.91 -14.79 -18.11
C GLU A 242 -5.03 -13.74 -18.12
N ARG A 243 -4.69 -12.46 -18.03
CA ARG A 243 -5.67 -11.37 -18.02
C ARG A 243 -6.15 -11.00 -19.42
N PRO A 244 -7.35 -10.43 -19.56
CA PRO A 244 -7.76 -9.83 -20.83
C PRO A 244 -6.87 -8.65 -21.22
N TYR A 245 -6.57 -8.53 -22.50
CA TYR A 245 -5.87 -7.38 -23.07
C TYR A 245 -6.69 -6.08 -22.81
N PRO A 246 -6.08 -4.99 -22.32
CA PRO A 246 -6.82 -3.78 -21.97
C PRO A 246 -7.24 -2.98 -23.21
N ALA A 247 -8.26 -2.14 -23.09
CA ALA A 247 -8.68 -1.25 -24.18
C ALA A 247 -7.58 -0.23 -24.59
N SER A 248 -6.71 0.17 -23.65
CA SER A 248 -5.47 0.89 -23.90
C SER A 248 -4.48 0.65 -22.75
N PRO A 249 -3.18 0.97 -22.89
CA PRO A 249 -2.21 0.82 -21.79
C PRO A 249 -2.65 1.48 -20.48
N ASN A 250 -3.30 2.65 -20.55
CA ASN A 250 -3.80 3.37 -19.38
C ASN A 250 -4.95 2.64 -18.64
N HIS A 251 -5.67 1.74 -19.32
CA HIS A 251 -6.73 0.92 -18.71
C HIS A 251 -6.20 -0.33 -18.03
N ARG A 252 -4.87 -0.53 -18.00
CA ARG A 252 -4.28 -1.61 -17.20
C ARG A 252 -4.59 -1.38 -15.72
N PRO A 253 -5.19 -2.33 -15.01
CA PRO A 253 -5.49 -2.16 -13.59
C PRO A 253 -4.21 -2.06 -12.77
N ALA A 254 -4.33 -1.56 -11.53
CA ALA A 254 -3.19 -1.47 -10.61
C ALA A 254 -2.64 -2.87 -10.29
N TYR A 255 -3.53 -3.80 -9.94
CA TYR A 255 -3.19 -5.21 -9.77
C TYR A 255 -3.31 -5.95 -11.09
N GLN A 256 -2.22 -6.57 -11.52
CA GLN A 256 -2.03 -7.09 -12.87
C GLN A 256 -1.80 -8.60 -12.89
N GLY A 257 -1.78 -9.27 -11.74
CA GLY A 257 -1.37 -10.68 -11.64
C GLY A 257 0.14 -10.82 -11.45
N SER A 258 0.56 -12.03 -11.09
CA SER A 258 1.97 -12.31 -10.84
C SER A 258 2.79 -12.06 -12.11
N ASN A 259 3.97 -11.46 -11.94
CA ASN A 259 4.78 -10.97 -13.06
C ASN A 259 6.26 -10.91 -12.65
N PRO A 260 7.20 -11.08 -13.60
CA PRO A 260 8.62 -11.26 -13.28
C PRO A 260 9.25 -10.06 -12.55
N ILE A 261 8.69 -8.86 -12.70
CA ILE A 261 9.21 -7.66 -12.05
C ILE A 261 8.79 -7.61 -10.58
N SER A 262 7.49 -7.83 -10.30
CA SER A 262 6.97 -7.95 -8.93
C SER A 262 7.60 -9.09 -8.15
N ASP A 263 7.90 -10.20 -8.82
CA ASP A 263 8.43 -11.40 -8.17
C ASP A 263 9.78 -11.20 -7.50
N ILE A 264 10.62 -10.30 -8.03
CA ILE A 264 11.90 -9.93 -7.41
C ILE A 264 11.65 -9.41 -5.99
N TRP A 265 10.68 -8.52 -5.86
CA TRP A 265 10.32 -7.89 -4.59
C TRP A 265 9.59 -8.86 -3.66
N SER A 266 8.65 -9.64 -4.19
CA SER A 266 7.93 -10.66 -3.42
C SER A 266 8.90 -11.72 -2.87
N LEU A 267 9.83 -12.23 -3.68
CA LEU A 267 10.83 -13.20 -3.23
C LEU A 267 11.79 -12.60 -2.20
N HIS A 268 12.21 -11.33 -2.38
CA HIS A 268 13.01 -10.64 -1.37
C HIS A 268 12.26 -10.56 -0.04
N ALA A 269 11.01 -10.09 -0.05
CA ALA A 269 10.18 -10.02 1.15
C ALA A 269 10.03 -11.39 1.83
N LEU A 270 9.76 -12.46 1.07
CA LEU A 270 9.70 -13.83 1.61
C LEU A 270 11.00 -14.24 2.32
N HIS A 271 12.15 -13.96 1.71
CA HIS A 271 13.45 -14.29 2.31
C HIS A 271 13.70 -13.52 3.60
N GLN A 272 13.42 -12.21 3.60
CA GLN A 272 13.59 -11.37 4.79
C GLN A 272 12.63 -11.81 5.91
N THR A 273 11.35 -11.99 5.60
CA THR A 273 10.34 -12.42 6.58
C THR A 273 10.68 -13.77 7.19
N ASN A 274 11.12 -14.75 6.39
CA ASN A 274 11.55 -16.06 6.91
C ASN A 274 12.75 -15.95 7.86
N LYS A 275 13.69 -15.03 7.59
CA LYS A 275 14.90 -14.86 8.40
C LYS A 275 14.66 -14.03 9.66
N PHE A 276 13.83 -12.99 9.59
CA PHE A 276 13.79 -11.93 10.61
C PHE A 276 12.48 -11.79 11.38
N LEU A 277 11.34 -12.31 10.89
CA LEU A 277 10.05 -12.08 11.55
C LEU A 277 10.05 -12.55 13.01
N ARG A 278 10.49 -13.79 13.27
CA ARG A 278 10.53 -14.34 14.63
C ARG A 278 11.44 -13.52 15.55
N ARG A 279 12.58 -13.06 15.04
CA ARG A 279 13.52 -12.22 15.79
C ARG A 279 12.88 -10.87 16.13
N ALA A 280 12.31 -10.18 15.14
CA ALA A 280 11.66 -8.89 15.33
C ALA A 280 10.48 -8.95 16.33
N VAL A 281 9.75 -10.07 16.37
CA VAL A 281 8.65 -10.28 17.32
C VAL A 281 9.16 -10.58 18.73
N ASN A 282 10.14 -11.47 18.86
CA ASN A 282 10.61 -11.96 20.16
C ASN A 282 11.58 -10.99 20.85
N ASP A 283 12.25 -10.13 20.09
CA ASP A 283 13.19 -9.13 20.60
C ASP A 283 12.89 -7.77 19.95
N VAL A 284 12.33 -6.85 20.74
CA VAL A 284 12.04 -5.48 20.31
C VAL A 284 13.32 -4.66 20.11
N SER A 285 14.41 -5.04 20.79
CA SER A 285 15.70 -4.36 20.71
C SER A 285 16.56 -4.81 19.52
N ASP A 286 16.15 -5.86 18.80
CA ASP A 286 16.82 -6.35 17.60
C ASP A 286 16.59 -5.39 16.41
N VAL A 287 17.39 -4.32 16.38
CA VAL A 287 17.34 -3.27 15.35
C VAL A 287 17.55 -3.85 13.95
N GLU A 288 18.42 -4.86 13.79
CA GLU A 288 18.64 -5.51 12.49
C GLU A 288 17.33 -6.16 12.01
N ALA A 289 16.69 -6.96 12.86
CA ALA A 289 15.46 -7.66 12.49
C ALA A 289 14.30 -6.69 12.24
N ARG A 290 14.18 -5.62 13.04
CA ARG A 290 13.18 -4.57 12.84
C ARG A 290 13.39 -3.82 11.54
N SER A 291 14.62 -3.43 11.24
CA SER A 291 15.02 -2.79 9.98
C SER A 291 14.70 -3.68 8.78
N ALA A 292 15.09 -4.96 8.87
CA ALA A 292 14.89 -5.92 7.79
C ALA A 292 13.40 -6.19 7.54
N MET A 293 12.58 -6.29 8.59
CA MET A 293 11.14 -6.45 8.45
C MET A 293 10.46 -5.21 7.87
N LEU A 294 10.91 -4.00 8.23
CA LEU A 294 10.39 -2.76 7.64
C LEU A 294 10.68 -2.72 6.13
N LEU A 295 11.93 -3.01 5.74
CA LEU A 295 12.29 -3.08 4.32
C LEU A 295 11.55 -4.22 3.59
N ALA A 296 11.31 -5.36 4.26
CA ALA A 296 10.51 -6.45 3.71
C ALA A 296 9.05 -6.03 3.46
N SER A 297 8.46 -5.23 4.35
CA SER A 297 7.13 -4.64 4.18
C SER A 297 7.07 -3.75 2.94
N THR A 298 8.05 -2.85 2.78
CA THR A 298 8.15 -2.00 1.59
C THR A 298 8.33 -2.81 0.31
N ALA A 299 9.21 -3.81 0.32
CA ALA A 299 9.42 -4.73 -0.81
C ALA A 299 8.13 -5.50 -1.14
N ALA A 300 7.44 -6.05 -0.15
CA ALA A 300 6.15 -6.69 -0.35
C ALA A 300 5.15 -5.71 -0.99
N GLY A 301 5.08 -4.47 -0.48
CA GLY A 301 4.29 -3.36 -1.03
C GLY A 301 4.52 -3.12 -2.52
N ILE A 302 5.78 -3.05 -2.95
CA ILE A 302 6.15 -2.90 -4.37
C ILE A 302 5.69 -4.12 -5.18
N GLY A 303 5.89 -5.32 -4.64
CA GLY A 303 5.49 -6.58 -5.27
C GLY A 303 3.97 -6.67 -5.46
N PHE A 304 3.21 -6.73 -4.36
CA PHE A 304 1.75 -6.89 -4.38
C PHE A 304 1.04 -5.65 -4.90
N GLY A 305 1.60 -4.46 -4.76
CA GLY A 305 1.05 -3.21 -5.31
C GLY A 305 0.88 -3.24 -6.83
N ASN A 306 1.56 -4.17 -7.50
CA ASN A 306 1.47 -4.40 -8.95
C ASN A 306 0.93 -5.79 -9.30
N ALA A 307 1.26 -6.84 -8.54
CA ALA A 307 0.75 -8.19 -8.80
C ALA A 307 -0.68 -8.43 -8.27
N GLY A 308 -1.02 -7.78 -7.14
CA GLY A 308 -2.23 -8.02 -6.38
C GLY A 308 -2.08 -9.10 -5.31
N VAL A 309 -3.16 -9.30 -4.56
CA VAL A 309 -3.37 -10.36 -3.58
C VAL A 309 -4.63 -11.15 -3.96
N HIS A 310 -4.90 -12.28 -3.29
CA HIS A 310 -6.01 -13.13 -3.66
C HIS A 310 -6.78 -13.67 -2.44
N LEU A 311 -6.90 -14.99 -2.29
CA LEU A 311 -7.76 -15.66 -1.33
C LEU A 311 -7.58 -15.24 0.12
N CYS A 312 -6.35 -15.09 0.64
CA CYS A 312 -6.17 -14.77 2.06
C CYS A 312 -6.72 -13.37 2.36
N HIS A 313 -6.40 -12.39 1.52
CA HIS A 313 -6.97 -11.05 1.64
C HIS A 313 -8.46 -11.00 1.34
N GLY A 314 -8.93 -11.66 0.28
CA GLY A 314 -10.35 -11.67 -0.09
C GLY A 314 -11.25 -12.27 0.98
N MET A 315 -10.77 -13.29 1.70
CA MET A 315 -11.50 -13.91 2.82
C MET A 315 -11.34 -13.14 4.13
N SER A 316 -10.23 -12.42 4.34
CA SER A 316 -10.02 -11.67 5.58
C SER A 316 -10.91 -10.43 5.67
N TYR A 317 -11.28 -9.82 4.55
CA TYR A 317 -12.07 -8.58 4.50
C TYR A 317 -13.43 -8.66 5.22
N PRO A 318 -14.31 -9.66 4.96
CA PRO A 318 -15.56 -9.79 5.69
C PRO A 318 -15.39 -10.23 7.15
N ILE A 319 -14.34 -10.97 7.47
CA ILE A 319 -14.05 -11.37 8.85
C ILE A 319 -13.59 -10.15 9.64
N ALA A 320 -12.73 -9.32 9.03
CA ALA A 320 -12.11 -8.18 9.67
C ALA A 320 -13.11 -7.08 10.07
N SER A 321 -14.15 -6.90 9.28
CA SER A 321 -15.22 -5.91 9.51
C SER A 321 -16.26 -6.38 10.54
N GLN A 322 -16.32 -7.68 10.86
CA GLN A 322 -17.33 -8.26 11.77
C GLN A 322 -16.83 -8.47 13.20
N VAL A 323 -15.52 -8.46 13.44
CA VAL A 323 -14.94 -8.63 14.77
C VAL A 323 -14.77 -7.26 15.44
N SER A 324 -15.39 -7.06 16.61
CA SER A 324 -15.28 -5.82 17.39
C SER A 324 -13.84 -5.58 17.86
N SER A 325 -13.49 -4.30 17.93
CA SER A 325 -12.13 -3.76 17.98
C SER A 325 -11.29 -4.09 19.22
N ASP A 326 -11.86 -4.70 20.25
CA ASP A 326 -11.15 -4.92 21.51
C ASP A 326 -10.06 -6.01 21.40
N ASN A 327 -10.13 -6.87 20.36
CA ASN A 327 -9.12 -7.87 19.99
C ASN A 327 -8.91 -7.99 18.47
N GLY A 328 -9.36 -6.99 17.70
CA GLY A 328 -9.59 -7.10 16.25
C GLY A 328 -8.36 -7.43 15.40
N ALA A 329 -7.15 -7.01 15.77
CA ALA A 329 -5.94 -7.34 14.98
C ALA A 329 -5.54 -8.83 15.07
N VAL A 330 -6.00 -9.55 16.11
CA VAL A 330 -5.49 -10.87 16.52
C VAL A 330 -6.00 -12.03 15.65
N PHE A 331 -7.19 -11.90 15.07
CA PHE A 331 -7.91 -13.02 14.42
C PHE A 331 -8.01 -12.95 12.89
N LYS A 332 -7.60 -11.83 12.26
CA LYS A 332 -8.04 -11.49 10.89
C LYS A 332 -7.34 -12.28 9.75
N LEU A 333 -6.08 -12.66 9.91
CA LEU A 333 -5.30 -13.37 8.87
C LEU A 333 -4.92 -14.81 9.25
N THR A 334 -4.77 -15.10 10.55
CA THR A 334 -4.36 -16.41 11.06
C THR A 334 -5.41 -17.49 10.82
N GLY A 335 -6.69 -17.21 11.10
CA GLY A 335 -7.79 -18.15 10.83
C GLY A 335 -8.03 -18.41 9.34
N VAL A 336 -7.73 -17.42 8.49
CA VAL A 336 -7.85 -17.56 7.03
C VAL A 336 -6.74 -18.41 6.43
N TRP A 337 -5.53 -18.35 7.03
CA TRP A 337 -4.36 -19.07 6.56
C TRP A 337 -4.52 -20.60 6.59
N ASP A 338 -5.18 -21.12 7.63
CA ASP A 338 -5.46 -22.56 7.75
C ASP A 338 -6.38 -23.06 6.62
N CYS A 339 -7.28 -22.21 6.12
CA CYS A 339 -8.13 -22.50 4.97
C CYS A 339 -7.40 -22.35 3.62
N THR A 340 -6.48 -21.40 3.47
CA THR A 340 -5.85 -21.08 2.18
C THR A 340 -4.54 -21.82 1.90
N GLY A 341 -3.92 -22.44 2.91
CA GLY A 341 -2.62 -23.11 2.80
C GLY A 341 -2.55 -24.21 1.74
N GLN A 342 -3.67 -24.87 1.39
CA GLN A 342 -3.70 -25.88 0.32
C GLN A 342 -3.63 -25.25 -1.09
N ILE A 343 -4.33 -24.12 -1.32
CA ILE A 343 -4.36 -23.44 -2.62
C ILE A 343 -2.99 -22.81 -2.89
N VAL A 344 -2.45 -22.11 -1.89
CA VAL A 344 -1.09 -21.56 -1.92
C VAL A 344 -0.08 -22.64 -2.29
N ARG A 345 -0.14 -23.83 -1.66
CA ARG A 345 0.78 -24.94 -1.96
C ARG A 345 0.72 -25.39 -3.42
N SER A 346 -0.47 -25.49 -4.01
CA SER A 346 -0.63 -25.93 -5.39
C SER A 346 -0.09 -24.91 -6.41
N SER A 347 -0.33 -23.61 -6.18
CA SER A 347 0.18 -22.53 -7.02
C SER A 347 1.69 -22.36 -6.85
N TRP A 348 2.18 -22.49 -5.63
CA TRP A 348 3.60 -22.42 -5.30
C TRP A 348 4.41 -23.55 -5.97
N VAL A 349 3.91 -24.79 -5.94
CA VAL A 349 4.54 -25.93 -6.64
C VAL A 349 4.62 -25.68 -8.15
N ARG A 350 3.55 -25.20 -8.77
CA ARG A 350 3.53 -24.86 -10.21
C ARG A 350 4.58 -23.81 -10.56
N ARG A 351 4.72 -22.77 -9.74
CA ARG A 351 5.65 -21.66 -9.98
C ARG A 351 7.11 -21.98 -9.68
N ARG A 352 7.36 -22.84 -8.70
CA ARG A 352 8.72 -23.31 -8.40
C ARG A 352 9.32 -24.02 -9.61
N SER A 353 8.54 -24.88 -10.26
CA SER A 353 8.96 -25.62 -11.45
C SER A 353 9.35 -24.70 -12.61
N SER A 354 8.76 -23.51 -12.72
CA SER A 354 9.07 -22.55 -13.79
C SER A 354 10.24 -21.62 -13.49
N HIS A 355 10.61 -21.42 -12.22
CA HIS A 355 11.68 -20.49 -11.81
C HIS A 355 12.96 -21.17 -11.29
N GLY A 356 13.01 -22.52 -11.24
CA GLY A 356 14.18 -23.24 -10.72
C GLY A 356 14.49 -22.95 -9.24
N SER A 357 13.52 -22.44 -8.48
CA SER A 357 13.75 -22.00 -7.09
C SER A 357 13.99 -23.19 -6.16
N PRO A 358 15.06 -23.19 -5.33
CA PRO A 358 15.40 -24.30 -4.44
C PRO A 358 14.48 -24.40 -3.20
N TRP A 359 13.57 -23.45 -2.97
CA TRP A 359 12.71 -23.47 -1.79
C TRP A 359 11.86 -24.73 -1.72
N THR A 360 11.67 -25.30 -0.53
CA THR A 360 10.60 -26.27 -0.27
C THR A 360 9.68 -25.62 0.75
N PHE A 361 8.36 -25.77 0.62
CA PHE A 361 7.46 -25.55 1.75
C PHE A 361 7.76 -26.65 2.78
N GLY A 362 8.85 -26.47 3.52
CA GLY A 362 9.30 -27.41 4.54
C GLY A 362 8.33 -27.41 5.71
N ARG A 363 8.41 -28.45 6.55
CA ARG A 363 7.69 -28.53 7.83
C ARG A 363 7.86 -27.26 8.70
N GLY A 364 8.91 -26.46 8.43
CA GLY A 364 9.20 -25.14 8.99
C GLY A 364 8.10 -24.09 8.85
N CYS A 365 7.34 -24.04 7.75
CA CYS A 365 6.30 -23.01 7.59
C CYS A 365 5.07 -23.32 8.46
N ARG A 366 4.70 -24.62 8.57
CA ARG A 366 3.72 -25.08 9.56
C ARG A 366 4.21 -24.85 10.99
N SER A 367 5.46 -25.18 11.33
CA SER A 367 5.96 -24.97 12.68
C SER A 367 6.14 -23.49 13.03
N SER A 368 6.34 -22.60 12.04
CA SER A 368 6.34 -21.14 12.24
C SER A 368 4.97 -20.57 12.51
N CYS A 369 3.95 -21.00 11.77
CA CYS A 369 2.58 -20.55 12.02
C CYS A 369 2.05 -21.14 13.34
N VAL A 370 2.30 -22.43 13.60
CA VAL A 370 1.88 -23.10 14.84
C VAL A 370 2.63 -22.57 16.07
N SER A 371 3.91 -22.19 15.95
CA SER A 371 4.65 -21.57 17.06
C SER A 371 4.39 -20.08 17.25
N LEU A 372 3.72 -19.40 16.31
CA LEU A 372 3.23 -18.03 16.49
C LEU A 372 1.83 -18.01 17.12
N HIS A 373 1.13 -19.16 17.08
CA HIS A 373 -0.18 -19.41 17.68
C HIS A 373 -0.13 -19.92 19.13
N ARG A 374 1.02 -20.44 19.57
CA ARG A 374 1.32 -20.72 20.98
C ARG A 374 2.22 -19.62 21.51
#